data_AF-A0A1E3A386-F1
#
_entry.id   AF-A0A1E3A386-F1
#
_cell.length_a   1.000
_cell.length_b   1.000
_cell.length_c   1.000
_cell.angle_alpha   90.00
_cell.angle_beta   90.00
_cell.angle_gamma   90.00
#
_symmetry.space_group_name_H-M   'P 1'
#
loop_
_entity.id
_entity.type
_entity.pdbx_description
1 polymer ?
#
loop_
_entity_poly.entity_id
_entity_poly.type
_entity_poly.pdbx_seq_one_letter_code
_entity_poly.pdbx_strand_id
1 'polypeptide(L)'
;MDWLKELLEKATITDGKLDVVALMELVKVEFPKHAVPKKDYNDKVTELKTANDTIADLKKENGNNTDLQKKIEEYETEVGNLKTAAENIKKEYALKEKLTAAGVLDADYIIYKHGGLDKFTFDKEGAPVGVDDVIKPLKESSPHLFKATEQPTAGGKKSGYTPKAGQTDEGSLAKSVAESLNKAGAATDNPYAKAWG
;
A
#
# COMPACT_ATOMS: atom_id res chain seq x y z
N MET A 1 16.96 24.18 -67.19
CA MET A 1 17.94 23.53 -68.10
C MET A 1 18.90 24.55 -68.71
N ASP A 2 18.80 25.84 -68.35
CA ASP A 2 19.57 26.88 -69.02
C ASP A 2 21.07 26.83 -68.66
N TRP A 3 21.43 26.33 -67.48
CA TRP A 3 22.84 26.03 -67.14
C TRP A 3 23.49 25.02 -68.09
N LEU A 4 22.74 24.02 -68.56
CA LEU A 4 23.24 23.04 -69.53
C LEU A 4 23.40 23.66 -70.92
N LYS A 5 22.50 24.57 -71.31
CA LYS A 5 22.60 25.33 -72.56
C LYS A 5 23.85 26.20 -72.56
N GLU A 6 24.07 26.97 -71.50
CA GLU A 6 25.26 27.83 -71.35
C GLU A 6 26.57 27.03 -71.38
N LEU A 7 26.56 25.79 -70.85
CA LEU A 7 27.71 24.91 -70.89
C LEU A 7 28.01 24.41 -72.31
N LEU A 8 26.97 24.09 -73.08
CA LEU A 8 27.08 23.65 -74.47
C LEU A 8 27.50 24.79 -75.41
N GLU A 9 27.05 26.02 -75.15
CA GLU A 9 27.46 27.22 -75.90
C GLU A 9 28.95 27.57 -75.72
N LYS A 10 29.53 27.23 -74.56
CA LYS A 10 30.95 27.43 -74.25
C LYS A 10 31.85 26.28 -74.72
N ALA A 11 31.27 25.20 -75.26
CA ALA A 11 32.02 24.01 -75.63
C ALA A 11 32.86 24.25 -76.89
N THR A 12 34.14 23.82 -76.85
CA THR A 12 35.08 24.02 -77.95
C THR A 12 34.85 23.02 -79.08
N ILE A 13 34.85 23.51 -80.32
CA ILE A 13 34.78 22.69 -81.55
C ILE A 13 36.10 22.84 -82.30
N THR A 14 36.83 21.75 -82.48
CA THR A 14 38.11 21.68 -83.20
C THR A 14 37.95 20.77 -84.41
N ASP A 15 38.32 21.25 -85.59
CA ASP A 15 38.15 20.53 -86.88
C ASP A 15 36.71 20.03 -87.13
N GLY A 16 35.72 20.81 -86.70
CA GLY A 16 34.30 20.45 -86.82
C GLY A 16 33.84 19.34 -85.86
N LYS A 17 34.69 18.91 -84.92
CA LYS A 17 34.38 17.92 -83.89
C LYS A 17 34.33 18.57 -82.51
N LEU A 18 33.31 18.23 -81.74
CA LEU A 18 33.15 18.65 -80.35
C LEU A 18 34.22 17.98 -79.49
N ASP A 19 34.89 18.75 -78.63
CA ASP A 19 35.75 18.19 -77.59
C ASP A 19 34.89 17.63 -76.44
N VAL A 20 34.53 16.35 -76.58
CA VAL A 20 33.70 15.62 -75.63
C VAL A 20 34.39 15.49 -74.27
N VAL A 21 35.72 15.42 -74.23
CA VAL A 21 36.47 15.23 -72.97
C VAL A 21 36.43 16.51 -72.15
N ALA A 22 36.75 17.65 -72.76
CA ALA A 22 36.69 18.95 -72.10
C ALA A 22 35.27 19.29 -71.62
N LEU A 23 34.26 19.01 -72.45
CA LEU A 23 32.86 19.21 -72.07
C LEU A 23 32.46 18.33 -70.88
N MET A 24 32.89 17.06 -70.85
CA MET A 24 32.57 16.15 -69.75
C MET A 24 33.20 16.58 -68.42
N GLU A 25 34.40 17.18 -68.45
CA GLU A 25 35.00 17.77 -67.24
C GLU A 25 34.20 18.96 -66.72
N LEU A 26 33.76 19.86 -67.61
CA LEU A 26 32.89 20.99 -67.26
C LEU A 26 31.54 20.52 -66.69
N VAL A 27 30.92 19.50 -67.29
CA VAL A 27 29.68 18.91 -66.79
C VAL A 27 29.88 18.33 -65.39
N LYS A 28 30.99 17.64 -65.11
CA LYS A 28 31.26 17.07 -63.77
C LYS A 28 31.40 18.13 -62.69
N VAL A 29 31.93 19.31 -63.03
CA VAL A 29 32.08 20.44 -62.08
C VAL A 29 30.75 21.16 -61.85
N GLU A 30 29.94 21.31 -62.89
CA GLU A 30 28.74 22.14 -62.83
C GLU A 30 27.50 21.35 -62.41
N PHE A 31 27.41 20.06 -62.77
CA PHE A 31 26.28 19.20 -62.44
C PHE A 31 25.96 19.13 -60.93
N PRO A 32 26.92 18.93 -60.02
CA PRO A 32 26.64 18.87 -58.58
C PRO A 32 26.11 20.20 -58.00
N LYS A 33 26.30 21.34 -58.67
CA LYS A 33 25.79 22.65 -58.22
C LYS A 33 24.31 22.83 -58.55
N HIS A 34 23.82 22.14 -59.57
CA HIS A 34 22.46 22.32 -60.09
C HIS A 34 21.59 21.06 -59.99
N ALA A 35 22.18 19.91 -59.64
CA ALA A 35 21.47 18.63 -59.55
C ALA A 35 22.02 17.75 -58.43
N VAL A 36 21.10 17.05 -57.76
CA VAL A 36 21.42 16.01 -56.79
C VAL A 36 21.42 14.66 -57.52
N PRO A 37 22.49 13.85 -57.42
CA PRO A 37 22.50 12.51 -57.97
C PRO A 37 21.35 11.67 -57.42
N LYS A 38 20.69 10.89 -58.29
CA LYS A 38 19.54 10.04 -57.91
C LYS A 38 19.89 9.08 -56.76
N LYS A 39 21.13 8.58 -56.73
CA LYS A 39 21.63 7.72 -55.65
C LYS A 39 21.60 8.46 -54.31
N ASP A 40 22.20 9.64 -54.24
CA ASP A 40 22.30 10.43 -53.00
C ASP A 40 20.90 10.85 -52.51
N TYR A 41 20.01 11.22 -53.43
CA TYR A 41 18.60 11.47 -53.10
C TYR A 41 17.92 10.23 -52.51
N ASN A 42 18.03 9.07 -53.17
CA ASN A 42 17.41 7.83 -52.70
C ASN A 42 17.97 7.37 -51.35
N ASP A 43 19.28 7.51 -51.14
CA ASP A 43 19.93 7.19 -49.88
C ASP A 43 19.38 8.09 -48.75
N LYS A 44 19.27 9.41 -48.99
CA LYS A 44 18.71 10.34 -48.02
C LYS A 44 17.22 10.12 -47.75
N VAL A 45 16.43 9.75 -48.75
CA VAL A 45 15.02 9.38 -48.56
C VAL A 45 14.90 8.13 -47.68
N THR A 46 15.78 7.15 -47.88
CA THR A 46 15.81 5.92 -47.07
C THR A 46 16.19 6.23 -45.63
N GLU A 47 17.27 7.00 -45.41
CA GLU A 47 17.68 7.47 -44.08
C GLU A 47 16.56 8.25 -43.38
N LEU A 48 15.89 9.15 -44.08
CA LEU A 48 14.79 9.96 -43.54
C LEU A 48 13.59 9.08 -43.16
N LYS A 49 13.27 8.07 -43.97
CA LYS A 49 12.23 7.09 -43.64
C LYS A 49 12.61 6.32 -42.37
N THR A 50 13.82 5.77 -42.29
CA THR A 50 14.29 5.04 -41.11
C THR A 50 14.28 5.92 -39.86
N ALA A 51 14.74 7.17 -39.95
CA ALA A 51 14.72 8.10 -38.83
C ALA A 51 13.30 8.40 -38.36
N ASN A 52 12.34 8.59 -39.28
CA ASN A 52 10.95 8.80 -38.93
C ASN A 52 10.31 7.56 -38.28
N ASP A 53 10.62 6.37 -38.79
CA ASP A 53 10.18 5.10 -38.20
C ASP A 53 10.72 4.96 -36.76
N THR A 54 12.01 5.24 -36.54
CA THR A 54 12.61 5.25 -35.19
C THR A 54 12.00 6.30 -34.26
N ILE A 55 11.72 7.51 -34.75
CA ILE A 55 11.04 8.56 -33.95
C ILE A 55 9.63 8.10 -33.56
N ALA A 56 8.90 7.43 -34.46
CA ALA A 56 7.57 6.91 -34.17
C ALA A 56 7.61 5.82 -33.10
N ASP A 57 8.59 4.92 -33.16
CA ASP A 57 8.76 3.85 -32.17
C ASP A 57 9.18 4.40 -30.81
N LEU A 58 10.15 5.32 -30.75
CA LEU A 58 10.51 6.02 -29.51
C LEU A 58 9.33 6.78 -28.89
N LYS A 59 8.47 7.39 -29.71
CA LYS A 59 7.24 8.04 -29.22
C LYS A 59 6.23 7.05 -28.66
N LYS A 60 6.10 5.85 -29.24
CA LYS A 60 5.21 4.79 -28.69
C LYS A 60 5.76 4.25 -27.37
N GLU A 61 7.05 3.96 -27.31
CA GLU A 61 7.71 3.43 -26.11
C GLU A 61 7.68 4.43 -24.95
N ASN A 62 7.84 5.73 -25.24
CA ASN A 62 7.88 6.77 -24.21
C ASN A 62 6.51 7.42 -23.91
N GLY A 63 5.55 7.33 -24.84
CA GLY A 63 4.25 7.99 -24.74
C GLY A 63 3.16 7.17 -24.02
N ASN A 64 3.26 5.84 -24.03
CA ASN A 64 2.27 4.97 -23.39
C ASN A 64 2.77 4.50 -22.02
N ASN A 65 2.94 5.46 -21.11
CA ASN A 65 3.22 5.14 -19.70
C ASN A 65 1.93 4.88 -18.90
N THR A 66 0.92 4.31 -19.58
CA THR A 66 -0.40 4.00 -19.03
C THR A 66 -0.30 3.09 -17.82
N ASP A 67 0.68 2.19 -17.83
CA ASP A 67 0.92 1.26 -16.73
C ASP A 67 1.48 1.96 -15.48
N LEU A 68 2.39 2.94 -15.63
CA LEU A 68 2.84 3.73 -14.48
C LEU A 68 1.77 4.71 -14.01
N GLN A 69 0.99 5.32 -14.92
CA GLN A 69 -0.14 6.16 -14.54
C GLN A 69 -1.18 5.38 -13.72
N LYS A 70 -1.55 4.18 -14.18
CA LYS A 70 -2.46 3.29 -13.46
C LYS A 70 -1.90 2.89 -12.09
N LYS A 71 -0.61 2.55 -12.00
CA LYS A 71 0.04 2.27 -10.71
C LYS A 71 0.06 3.47 -9.76
N ILE A 72 0.23 4.68 -10.30
CA ILE A 72 0.15 5.92 -9.50
C ILE A 72 -1.26 6.07 -8.92
N GLU A 73 -2.30 5.92 -9.73
CA GLU A 73 -3.69 6.02 -9.26
C GLU A 73 -4.03 4.93 -8.22
N GLU A 74 -3.56 3.69 -8.43
CA GLU A 74 -3.69 2.58 -7.47
C GLU A 74 -3.01 2.92 -6.14
N TYR A 75 -1.77 3.43 -6.17
CA TYR A 75 -1.04 3.82 -4.95
C TYR A 75 -1.65 5.03 -4.25
N GLU A 76 -2.13 6.04 -4.99
CA GLU A 76 -2.83 7.19 -4.40
C GLU A 76 -4.10 6.73 -3.67
N THR A 77 -4.85 5.80 -4.26
CA THR A 77 -6.03 5.19 -3.64
C THR A 77 -5.66 4.41 -2.37
N GLU A 78 -4.61 3.58 -2.44
CA GLU A 78 -4.14 2.80 -1.29
C GLU A 78 -3.68 3.69 -0.14
N VAL A 79 -2.90 4.74 -0.43
CA VAL A 79 -2.44 5.71 0.58
C VAL A 79 -3.60 6.45 1.22
N GLY A 80 -4.61 6.85 0.43
CA GLY A 80 -5.84 7.46 0.95
C GLY A 80 -6.61 6.55 1.91
N ASN A 81 -6.75 5.28 1.55
CA ASN A 81 -7.40 4.26 2.38
C ASN A 81 -6.61 4.01 3.69
N LEU A 82 -5.29 3.87 3.60
CA LEU A 82 -4.42 3.66 4.77
C LEU A 82 -4.46 4.85 5.73
N LYS A 83 -4.46 6.08 5.21
CA LYS A 83 -4.58 7.28 6.03
C LYS A 83 -5.92 7.33 6.78
N THR A 84 -7.01 7.04 6.07
CA THR A 84 -8.36 6.98 6.67
C THR A 84 -8.45 5.90 7.75
N ALA A 85 -7.89 4.71 7.48
CA ALA A 85 -7.84 3.62 8.45
C ALA A 85 -7.04 4.01 9.70
N ALA A 86 -5.87 4.66 9.54
CA ALA A 86 -5.06 5.12 10.67
C ALA A 86 -5.78 6.18 11.52
N GLU A 87 -6.49 7.12 10.87
CA GLU A 87 -7.30 8.12 11.56
C GLU A 87 -8.45 7.49 12.34
N ASN A 88 -9.14 6.51 11.75
CA ASN A 88 -10.22 5.78 12.41
C ASN A 88 -9.72 4.95 13.60
N ILE A 89 -8.58 4.26 13.45
CA ILE A 89 -7.94 3.53 14.55
C ILE A 89 -7.64 4.48 15.70
N LYS A 90 -7.06 5.66 15.43
CA LYS A 90 -6.76 6.67 16.46
C LYS A 90 -8.02 7.11 17.19
N LYS A 91 -9.09 7.43 16.45
CA LYS A 91 -10.40 7.83 17.01
C LYS A 91 -11.01 6.72 17.85
N GLU A 92 -10.95 5.47 17.37
CA GLU A 92 -11.49 4.30 18.08
C GLU A 92 -10.78 4.08 19.41
N TYR A 93 -9.44 4.14 19.44
CA TYR A 93 -8.68 4.03 20.68
C TYR A 93 -9.04 5.13 21.68
N ALA A 94 -9.07 6.39 21.23
CA ALA A 94 -9.43 7.52 22.09
C ALA A 94 -10.86 7.38 22.64
N LEU A 95 -11.79 6.90 21.82
CA LEU A 95 -13.17 6.63 22.24
C LEU A 95 -13.26 5.50 23.27
N LYS A 96 -12.58 4.37 23.03
CA LYS A 96 -12.53 3.25 23.99
C LYS A 96 -11.95 3.67 25.33
N GLU A 97 -10.89 4.48 25.31
CA GLU A 97 -10.28 5.02 26.53
C GLU A 97 -11.27 5.89 27.31
N LYS A 98 -11.96 6.83 26.64
CA LYS A 98 -12.96 7.68 27.28
C LYS A 98 -14.16 6.91 27.81
N LEU A 99 -14.67 5.93 27.07
CA LEU A 99 -15.77 5.06 27.54
C LEU A 99 -15.35 4.26 28.78
N THR A 100 -14.15 3.69 28.77
CA THR A 100 -13.61 2.93 29.90
C THR A 100 -13.41 3.83 31.13
N ALA A 101 -12.89 5.04 30.93
CA ALA A 101 -12.74 6.06 31.98
C ALA A 101 -14.09 6.51 32.56
N ALA A 102 -15.14 6.55 31.74
CA ALA A 102 -16.50 6.83 32.16
C ALA A 102 -17.21 5.66 32.86
N GLY A 103 -16.51 4.55 33.05
CA GLY A 103 -16.95 3.37 33.79
C GLY A 103 -17.63 2.31 32.93
N VAL A 104 -17.59 2.39 31.60
CA VAL A 104 -18.13 1.35 30.71
C VAL A 104 -17.33 0.05 30.88
N LEU A 105 -18.03 -1.09 31.00
CA LEU A 105 -17.41 -2.42 31.11
C LEU A 105 -17.00 -3.00 29.76
N ASP A 106 -17.80 -2.73 28.72
CA ASP A 106 -17.56 -3.18 27.35
C ASP A 106 -17.74 -1.99 26.38
N ALA A 107 -16.62 -1.36 26.01
CA ALA A 107 -16.63 -0.20 25.12
C ALA A 107 -17.03 -0.58 23.69
N ASP A 108 -16.62 -1.75 23.21
CA ASP A 108 -16.94 -2.25 21.87
C ASP A 108 -18.46 -2.44 21.70
N TYR A 109 -19.11 -2.99 22.72
CA TYR A 109 -20.56 -3.16 22.72
C TYR A 109 -21.32 -1.82 22.70
N ILE A 110 -20.85 -0.81 23.45
CA ILE A 110 -21.46 0.54 23.41
C ILE A 110 -21.28 1.18 22.05
N ILE A 111 -20.09 1.08 21.45
CA ILE A 111 -19.82 1.60 20.11
C ILE A 111 -20.75 0.92 19.10
N TYR A 112 -20.86 -0.40 19.13
CA TYR A 112 -21.78 -1.16 18.27
C TYR A 112 -23.24 -0.74 18.47
N LYS A 113 -23.72 -0.67 19.72
CA LYS A 113 -25.10 -0.30 20.04
C LYS A 113 -25.44 1.14 19.64
N HIS A 114 -24.44 2.03 19.65
CA HIS A 114 -24.58 3.41 19.20
C HIS A 114 -24.47 3.56 17.67
N GLY A 115 -24.23 2.47 16.93
CA GLY A 115 -24.20 2.46 15.47
C GLY A 115 -22.82 2.67 14.86
N GLY A 116 -21.75 2.43 15.62
CA GLY A 116 -20.36 2.47 15.15
C GLY A 116 -19.65 3.79 15.46
N LEU A 117 -18.36 3.84 15.08
CA LEU A 117 -17.47 4.96 15.35
C LEU A 117 -18.00 6.29 14.77
N ASP A 118 -18.58 6.25 13.58
CA ASP A 118 -19.07 7.44 12.85
C ASP A 118 -20.25 8.15 13.51
N LYS A 119 -20.90 7.50 14.49
CA LYS A 119 -22.00 8.10 15.27
C LYS A 119 -21.51 8.91 16.47
N PHE A 120 -20.23 8.79 16.81
CA PHE A 120 -19.60 9.62 17.81
C PHE A 120 -19.03 10.89 17.18
N THR A 121 -19.10 11.97 17.94
CA THR A 121 -18.51 13.25 17.57
C THR A 121 -17.06 13.33 18.04
N PHE A 122 -16.19 13.85 17.18
CA PHE A 122 -14.77 14.06 17.48
C PHE A 122 -14.40 15.51 17.22
N ASP A 123 -13.44 16.03 17.98
CA ASP A 123 -12.85 17.34 17.74
C ASP A 123 -11.82 17.31 16.59
N LYS A 124 -11.13 18.44 16.37
CA LYS A 124 -10.15 18.59 15.29
C LYS A 124 -8.91 17.73 15.51
N GLU A 125 -8.61 17.40 16.75
CA GLU A 125 -7.47 16.59 17.17
C GLU A 125 -7.78 15.08 17.14
N GLY A 126 -9.06 14.73 16.95
CA GLY A 126 -9.58 13.38 16.88
C GLY A 126 -9.95 12.80 18.25
N ALA A 127 -10.08 13.64 19.28
CA ALA A 127 -10.56 13.22 20.59
C ALA A 127 -12.11 13.21 20.61
N PRO A 128 -12.72 12.19 21.24
CA PRO A 128 -14.17 12.05 21.28
C PRO A 128 -14.79 13.10 22.22
N VAL A 129 -15.85 13.75 21.76
CA VAL A 129 -16.63 14.76 22.50
C VAL A 129 -18.07 14.30 22.67
N GLY A 130 -18.73 14.73 23.75
CA GLY A 130 -20.14 14.37 24.02
C GLY A 130 -20.37 12.91 24.44
N VAL A 131 -19.31 12.16 24.78
CA VAL A 131 -19.40 10.75 25.19
C VAL A 131 -20.32 10.57 26.40
N ASP A 132 -20.27 11.50 27.37
CA ASP A 132 -21.11 11.46 28.58
C ASP A 132 -22.61 11.55 28.26
N ASP A 133 -22.98 12.37 27.27
CA ASP A 133 -24.37 12.54 26.83
C ASP A 133 -24.90 11.27 26.16
N VAL A 134 -24.04 10.58 25.40
CA VAL A 134 -24.37 9.30 24.77
C VAL A 134 -24.61 8.23 25.83
N ILE A 135 -23.75 8.12 26.85
CA ILE A 135 -23.84 7.05 27.84
C ILE A 135 -24.84 7.32 28.97
N LYS A 136 -25.26 8.57 29.21
CA LYS A 136 -26.21 8.92 30.27
C LYS A 136 -27.54 8.12 30.20
N PRO A 137 -28.27 8.08 29.08
CA PRO A 137 -29.49 7.25 28.99
C PRO A 137 -29.19 5.75 29.08
N LEU A 138 -27.98 5.31 28.70
CA LEU A 138 -27.55 3.92 28.83
C LEU A 138 -27.30 3.53 30.30
N LYS A 139 -26.81 4.46 31.13
CA LYS A 139 -26.65 4.24 32.57
C LYS A 139 -27.99 3.98 33.26
N GLU A 140 -29.04 4.67 32.83
CA GLU A 140 -30.41 4.51 33.36
C GLU A 140 -31.08 3.24 32.85
N SER A 141 -30.99 2.97 31.54
CA SER A 141 -31.68 1.84 30.90
C SER A 141 -30.92 0.50 30.99
N SER A 142 -29.60 0.53 31.17
CA SER A 142 -28.73 -0.66 31.15
C SER A 142 -27.56 -0.51 32.13
N PRO A 143 -27.82 -0.39 33.45
CA PRO A 143 -26.78 -0.11 34.45
C PRO A 143 -25.71 -1.21 34.54
N HIS A 144 -26.04 -2.45 34.17
CA HIS A 144 -25.12 -3.59 34.13
C HIS A 144 -23.98 -3.45 33.11
N LEU A 145 -24.05 -2.48 32.18
CA LEU A 145 -22.97 -2.19 31.22
C LEU A 145 -21.90 -1.27 31.81
N PHE A 146 -22.11 -0.78 33.03
CA PHE A 146 -21.22 0.12 33.72
C PHE A 146 -20.70 -0.53 35.00
N LYS A 147 -19.48 -0.19 35.39
CA LYS A 147 -18.91 -0.55 36.69
C LYS A 147 -19.86 -0.05 37.76
N ALA A 148 -20.20 -0.94 38.71
CA ALA A 148 -20.93 -0.55 39.89
C ALA A 148 -20.16 0.60 40.56
N THR A 149 -20.86 1.70 40.85
CA THR A 149 -20.28 2.75 41.68
C THR A 149 -19.94 2.10 43.02
N GLU A 150 -18.65 2.05 43.35
CA GLU A 150 -18.26 1.79 44.73
C GLU A 150 -18.84 2.93 45.55
N GLN A 151 -20.01 2.71 46.17
CA GLN A 151 -20.28 3.42 47.41
C GLN A 151 -19.09 3.12 48.32
N PRO A 152 -18.50 4.11 49.01
CA PRO A 152 -17.61 3.82 50.10
C PRO A 152 -18.45 3.08 51.13
N THR A 153 -18.42 1.75 51.09
CA THR A 153 -18.93 0.94 52.17
C THR A 153 -18.01 1.24 53.34
N ALA A 154 -18.54 1.97 54.31
CA ALA A 154 -17.94 2.03 55.63
C ALA A 154 -17.79 0.57 56.12
N GLY A 155 -16.55 0.05 56.07
CA GLY A 155 -16.17 -1.26 56.57
C GLY A 155 -16.34 -2.42 55.58
N GLY A 156 -15.37 -2.62 54.68
CA GLY A 156 -15.35 -3.76 53.76
C GLY A 156 -14.26 -4.79 54.07
N LYS A 157 -14.61 -5.87 54.79
CA LYS A 157 -13.89 -7.15 54.66
C LYS A 157 -14.07 -7.66 53.24
N LYS A 158 -12.97 -8.01 52.56
CA LYS A 158 -12.97 -8.63 51.24
C LYS A 158 -13.80 -9.91 51.27
N SER A 159 -14.91 -9.94 50.53
CA SER A 159 -15.68 -11.16 50.26
C SER A 159 -14.92 -12.00 49.23
N GLY A 160 -13.96 -12.79 49.69
CA GLY A 160 -13.42 -13.90 48.92
C GLY A 160 -14.41 -15.06 48.93
N TYR A 161 -14.61 -15.70 47.78
CA TYR A 161 -15.33 -16.96 47.70
C TYR A 161 -14.67 -18.00 48.62
N THR A 162 -15.33 -18.39 49.70
CA THR A 162 -14.90 -19.54 50.51
C THR A 162 -15.59 -20.78 49.94
N PRO A 163 -14.87 -21.68 49.24
CA PRO A 163 -15.47 -22.94 48.81
C PRO A 163 -15.91 -23.73 50.03
N LYS A 164 -17.15 -24.22 50.01
CA LYS A 164 -17.67 -25.13 51.03
C LYS A 164 -16.90 -26.44 50.91
N ALA A 165 -16.02 -26.73 51.87
CA ALA A 165 -15.35 -28.03 51.94
C ALA A 165 -16.44 -29.11 52.01
N GLY A 166 -16.47 -30.00 51.02
CA GLY A 166 -17.33 -31.17 51.04
C GLY A 166 -16.95 -32.06 52.22
N GLN A 167 -17.95 -32.60 52.93
CA GLN A 167 -17.71 -33.60 53.96
C GLN A 167 -17.01 -34.81 53.34
N THR A 168 -15.88 -35.20 53.91
CA THR A 168 -15.16 -36.42 53.53
C THR A 168 -15.91 -37.62 54.12
N ASP A 169 -16.73 -38.28 53.29
CA ASP A 169 -17.21 -39.62 53.59
C ASP A 169 -16.05 -40.62 53.48
N GLU A 170 -15.90 -41.50 54.47
CA GLU A 170 -14.77 -42.45 54.55
C GLU A 170 -14.72 -43.45 53.37
N GLY A 171 -15.80 -43.57 52.59
CA GLY A 171 -15.86 -44.41 51.38
C GLY A 171 -15.74 -43.64 50.05
N SER A 172 -15.45 -42.34 50.07
CA SER A 172 -15.40 -41.53 48.85
C SER A 172 -14.20 -41.86 47.96
N LEU A 173 -14.44 -41.93 46.65
CA LEU A 173 -13.40 -42.07 45.61
C LEU A 173 -12.30 -41.00 45.73
N ALA A 174 -12.61 -39.82 46.27
CA ALA A 174 -11.61 -38.78 46.49
C ALA A 174 -10.52 -39.21 47.50
N LYS A 175 -10.89 -39.99 48.53
CA LYS A 175 -9.94 -40.49 49.54
C LYS A 175 -9.08 -41.62 48.97
N SER A 176 -9.66 -42.55 48.21
CA SER A 176 -8.88 -43.64 47.58
C SER A 176 -7.91 -43.12 46.51
N VAL A 177 -8.28 -42.06 45.79
CA VAL A 177 -7.37 -41.37 44.87
C VAL A 177 -6.24 -40.66 45.63
N ALA A 178 -6.55 -39.94 46.71
CA ALA A 178 -5.52 -39.29 47.52
C ALA A 178 -4.55 -40.29 48.19
N GLU A 179 -5.07 -41.40 48.72
CA GLU A 179 -4.25 -42.47 49.33
C GLU A 179 -3.38 -43.19 48.30
N SER A 180 -3.91 -43.45 47.09
CA SER A 180 -3.11 -44.08 46.03
C SER A 180 -1.98 -43.17 45.52
N LEU A 181 -2.22 -41.87 45.44
CA LEU A 181 -1.19 -40.87 45.10
C LEU A 181 -0.13 -40.71 46.20
N ASN A 182 -0.52 -40.75 47.48
CA ASN A 182 0.44 -40.70 48.58
C ASN A 182 1.23 -42.00 48.77
N LYS A 183 0.70 -43.16 48.35
CA LYS A 183 1.44 -44.44 48.35
C LYS A 183 2.52 -44.51 47.26
N ALA A 184 2.42 -43.69 46.21
CA ALA A 184 3.43 -43.57 45.17
C ALA A 184 4.66 -42.73 45.61
N GLY A 185 4.71 -42.29 46.87
CA GLY A 185 5.81 -41.56 47.50
C GLY A 185 7.02 -42.41 47.93
N ALA A 186 7.32 -43.50 47.23
CA ALA A 186 8.65 -44.12 47.28
C ALA A 186 9.37 -43.80 45.97
N ALA A 187 10.11 -42.69 45.99
CA ALA A 187 10.98 -42.29 44.90
C ALA A 187 12.08 -43.34 44.69
N THR A 188 11.94 -44.22 43.70
CA THR A 188 13.07 -45.05 43.24
C THR A 188 13.39 -44.93 41.76
N ASP A 189 12.49 -44.43 40.90
CA ASP A 189 12.76 -44.42 39.44
C ASP A 189 12.35 -43.10 38.75
N ASN A 190 12.94 -41.98 39.18
CA ASN A 190 12.98 -40.79 38.31
C ASN A 190 14.30 -40.80 37.50
N PRO A 191 14.28 -41.17 36.21
CA PRO A 191 15.48 -41.29 35.39
C PRO A 191 16.20 -39.97 35.10
N TYR A 192 15.65 -38.82 35.50
CA TYR A 192 16.25 -37.50 35.27
C TYR A 192 16.87 -36.86 36.51
N ALA A 193 16.85 -37.54 37.67
CA ALA A 193 17.36 -36.97 38.93
C ALA A 193 18.87 -36.70 38.95
N LYS A 194 19.65 -37.25 38.01
CA LYS A 194 21.12 -37.07 37.94
C LYS A 194 21.60 -36.15 36.82
N ALA A 195 20.72 -35.49 36.07
CA ALA A 195 21.13 -34.72 34.88
C ALA A 195 21.64 -33.28 35.18
N TRP A 196 21.62 -32.83 36.44
CA TRP A 196 22.04 -31.47 36.83
C TRP A 196 22.83 -31.44 38.14
N GLY A 197 23.81 -32.34 38.29
CA GLY A 197 24.80 -32.33 39.37
C GLY A 197 26.21 -32.23 38.81
#